data_AF-A0A940LXW6-F1
#
_entry.id   AF-A0A940LXW6-F1
#
_cell.length_a   1.000
_cell.length_b   1.000
_cell.length_c   1.000
_cell.angle_alpha   90.00
_cell.angle_beta   90.00
_cell.angle_gamma   90.00
#
_symmetry.space_group_name_H-M   'P 1'
#
loop_
_entity.id
_entity.type
_entity.pdbx_description
1 polymer ?
#
loop_
_entity_poly.entity_id
_entity_poly.type
_entity_poly.pdbx_seq_one_letter_code
_entity_poly.pdbx_strand_id
1 'polypeptide(L)'
;MEQRGDPAWLFWLSFAGLLALLAGMVAAAPMLARMMPQEQVQVPEPVPAPPVPEGEQIPLSTPFDRVVLTQAPHTELARYRDAEIALVERLQTASIPDCASYVTERPSDPIFEDAEATKRLEALQAQYRIAIAAGHDHPAQRRFGAVDGPDATAFDEAMLAEGMSDRDLAFLNRIDGMPPARQCDLGLKRLRALRRLPEAVGDHVYASLLMGNI
;
A
#
# COMPACT_ATOMS: atom_id res chain seq x y z
N MET A 1 -1.37 -54.12 34.38
CA MET A 1 -0.61 -53.06 35.06
C MET A 1 0.72 -52.95 34.33
N GLU A 2 0.84 -51.99 33.42
CA GLU A 2 2.06 -51.74 32.65
C GLU A 2 2.28 -50.23 32.63
N GLN A 3 3.32 -49.77 33.32
CA GLN A 3 3.74 -48.37 33.33
C GLN A 3 4.60 -48.13 32.09
N ARG A 4 4.10 -47.33 31.14
CA ARG A 4 4.91 -46.68 30.09
C ARG A 4 5.36 -45.32 30.61
N GLY A 5 6.65 -45.20 30.94
CA GLY A 5 7.33 -43.92 31.07
C GLY A 5 8.07 -43.63 29.77
N ASP A 6 7.88 -42.44 29.21
CA ASP A 6 8.61 -41.95 28.03
C ASP A 6 8.98 -40.46 28.19
N PRO A 7 10.02 -39.95 27.52
CA PRO A 7 11.17 -39.38 28.17
C PRO A 7 11.42 -37.93 27.71
N ALA A 8 10.81 -36.97 28.39
CA ALA A 8 10.89 -35.54 28.01
C ALA A 8 12.25 -34.87 28.33
N TRP A 9 13.18 -35.56 28.97
CA TRP A 9 14.41 -34.96 29.49
C TRP A 9 15.62 -35.04 28.55
N LEU A 10 15.58 -35.90 27.53
CA LEU A 10 16.70 -36.03 26.58
C LEU A 10 16.75 -34.92 25.51
N PHE A 11 15.66 -34.18 25.30
CA PHE A 11 15.61 -33.11 24.30
C PHE A 11 16.29 -31.80 24.74
N TRP A 12 16.50 -31.59 26.04
CA TRP A 12 17.06 -30.33 26.54
C TRP A 12 18.60 -30.24 26.48
N LEU A 13 19.30 -31.38 26.38
CA LEU A 13 20.77 -31.40 26.37
C LEU A 13 21.38 -31.10 24.99
N SER A 14 20.63 -31.22 23.90
CA SER A 14 21.14 -30.96 22.55
C SER A 14 21.08 -29.49 22.13
N PHE A 15 20.23 -28.67 22.76
CA PHE A 15 20.08 -27.25 22.39
C PHE A 15 21.17 -26.34 22.97
N ALA A 16 21.72 -26.68 24.15
CA ALA A 16 22.77 -25.88 24.79
C ALA A 16 24.14 -26.00 24.07
N GLY A 17 24.40 -27.11 23.37
CA GLY A 17 25.66 -27.33 22.64
C GLY A 17 25.78 -26.52 21.34
N LEU A 18 24.66 -26.24 20.65
CA LEU A 18 24.68 -25.56 19.35
C LEU A 18 24.91 -24.04 19.48
N LEU A 19 24.48 -23.44 20.60
CA LEU A 19 24.65 -22.00 20.88
C LEU A 19 26.11 -21.62 21.20
N ALA A 20 26.90 -22.54 21.75
CA ALA A 20 28.32 -22.29 22.06
C ALA A 20 29.22 -22.27 20.81
N LEU A 21 28.83 -22.95 19.71
CA LEU A 21 29.61 -22.97 18.47
C LEU A 21 29.40 -21.74 17.58
N LEU A 22 28.25 -21.06 17.66
CA LEU A 22 27.97 -19.84 16.90
C LEU A 22 28.62 -18.58 17.49
N ALA A 23 28.92 -18.56 18.80
CA ALA A 23 29.60 -17.43 19.43
C ALA A 23 31.10 -17.34 19.08
N GLY A 24 31.72 -18.42 18.58
CA GLY A 24 33.14 -18.48 18.28
C GLY A 24 33.56 -17.94 16.90
N MET A 25 32.63 -17.82 15.94
CA MET A 25 32.98 -17.42 14.56
C MET A 25 32.93 -15.91 14.29
N VAL A 26 32.54 -15.09 15.27
CA VAL A 26 32.45 -13.62 15.10
C VAL A 26 33.78 -12.90 15.40
N ALA A 27 34.79 -13.58 15.93
CA ALA A 27 36.01 -12.93 16.42
C ALA A 27 37.17 -12.77 15.40
N ALA A 28 37.04 -13.25 14.15
CA ALA A 28 38.18 -13.31 13.21
C ALA A 28 38.07 -12.44 11.94
N ALA A 29 37.17 -11.45 11.91
CA ALA A 29 36.92 -10.64 10.70
C ALA A 29 37.52 -9.21 10.61
N PRO A 30 38.22 -8.58 11.58
CA PRO A 30 38.49 -7.14 11.46
C PRO A 30 39.93 -6.77 11.03
N MET A 31 40.67 -7.61 10.29
CA MET A 31 42.06 -7.25 9.91
C MET A 31 42.41 -7.21 8.41
N LEU A 32 41.53 -7.64 7.49
CA LEU A 32 41.83 -7.58 6.05
C LEU A 32 41.16 -6.44 5.27
N ALA A 33 40.28 -5.65 5.88
CA ALA A 33 39.55 -4.59 5.19
C ALA A 33 40.30 -3.24 5.08
N ARG A 34 41.56 -3.13 5.52
CA ARG A 34 42.24 -1.84 5.73
C ARG A 34 43.21 -1.40 4.62
N MET A 35 43.23 -2.06 3.46
CA MET A 35 44.16 -1.74 2.36
C MET A 35 43.50 -1.54 0.98
N MET A 36 42.21 -1.20 0.93
CA MET A 36 41.59 -0.75 -0.32
C MET A 36 41.70 0.79 -0.40
N PRO A 37 42.28 1.37 -1.46
CA PRO A 37 42.22 2.81 -1.67
C PRO A 37 40.75 3.22 -1.78
N GLN A 38 40.31 4.12 -0.90
CA GLN A 38 38.97 4.70 -0.99
C GLN A 38 38.94 5.63 -2.19
N GLU A 39 38.45 5.10 -3.31
CA GLU A 39 38.01 5.92 -4.42
C GLU A 39 36.85 6.76 -3.90
N GLN A 40 37.09 8.07 -3.71
CA GLN A 40 36.07 9.01 -3.31
C GLN A 40 35.05 9.12 -4.45
N VAL A 41 34.05 8.23 -4.44
CA VAL A 41 32.85 8.38 -5.24
C VAL A 41 32.17 9.64 -4.71
N GLN A 42 32.34 10.73 -5.47
CA GLN A 42 31.68 11.99 -5.23
C GLN A 42 30.19 11.75 -5.42
N VAL A 43 29.49 11.44 -4.33
CA VAL A 43 28.02 11.32 -4.32
C VAL A 43 27.51 12.72 -4.64
N PRO A 44 26.89 12.95 -5.81
CA PRO A 44 26.35 14.26 -6.13
C PRO A 44 25.37 14.65 -5.04
N GLU A 45 25.50 15.88 -4.53
CA GLU A 45 24.55 16.41 -3.55
C GLU A 45 23.13 16.28 -4.12
N PRO A 46 22.17 15.82 -3.30
CA PRO A 46 20.78 15.74 -3.75
C PRO A 46 20.35 17.14 -4.21
N VAL A 47 20.08 17.25 -5.50
CA VAL A 47 19.56 18.49 -6.08
C VAL A 47 18.25 18.78 -5.36
N PRO A 48 18.12 19.92 -4.65
CA PRO A 48 16.87 20.25 -3.99
C PRO A 48 15.77 20.30 -5.04
N ALA A 49 14.69 19.56 -4.80
CA ALA A 49 13.52 19.60 -5.67
C ALA A 49 13.10 21.07 -5.88
N PRO A 50 12.78 21.48 -7.11
CA PRO A 50 12.37 22.85 -7.37
C PRO A 50 11.15 23.19 -6.48
N PRO A 51 11.07 24.42 -5.96
CA PRO A 51 9.90 24.84 -5.19
C PRO A 51 8.65 24.66 -6.06
N VAL A 52 7.67 23.95 -5.53
CA VAL A 52 6.36 23.82 -6.19
C VAL A 52 5.72 25.21 -6.18
N PRO A 53 5.38 25.80 -7.34
CA PRO A 53 4.76 27.11 -7.37
C PRO A 53 3.44 27.09 -6.60
N GLU A 54 3.28 28.04 -5.68
CA GLU A 54 2.03 28.25 -4.94
C GLU A 54 0.90 28.52 -5.94
N GLY A 55 -0.12 27.67 -5.95
CA GLY A 55 -1.31 27.84 -6.78
C GLY A 55 -1.36 27.01 -8.07
N GLU A 56 -0.34 26.20 -8.38
CA GLU A 56 -0.44 25.25 -9.50
C GLU A 56 -1.13 23.97 -9.02
N GLN A 57 -2.41 23.81 -9.38
CA GLN A 57 -3.14 22.56 -9.22
C GLN A 57 -2.51 21.51 -10.14
N ILE A 58 -1.63 20.68 -9.57
CA ILE A 58 -1.10 19.51 -10.29
C ILE A 58 -2.28 18.55 -10.50
N PRO A 59 -2.64 18.20 -11.75
CA PRO A 59 -3.70 17.23 -11.99
C PRO A 59 -3.39 15.93 -11.24
N LEU A 60 -4.40 15.32 -10.61
CA LEU A 60 -4.23 14.18 -9.70
C LEU A 60 -3.54 12.95 -10.29
N SER A 61 -3.25 12.90 -11.60
CA SER A 61 -2.22 12.04 -12.17
C SER A 61 -2.10 12.23 -13.68
N THR A 62 -0.86 12.23 -14.19
CA THR A 62 -0.60 11.69 -15.53
C THR A 62 -0.50 10.15 -15.46
N PRO A 63 -0.68 9.40 -16.56
CA PRO A 63 -0.45 7.96 -16.57
C PRO A 63 0.94 7.56 -16.05
N PHE A 64 1.95 8.41 -16.24
CA PHE A 64 3.30 8.21 -15.71
C PHE A 64 3.33 8.30 -14.18
N ASP A 65 2.65 9.28 -13.60
CA ASP A 65 2.62 9.45 -12.15
C ASP A 65 1.96 8.26 -11.44
N ARG A 66 0.94 7.64 -12.05
CA ARG A 66 0.34 6.41 -11.48
C ARG A 66 1.36 5.27 -11.38
N VAL A 67 2.23 5.10 -12.37
CA VAL A 67 3.31 4.10 -12.32
C VAL A 67 4.31 4.42 -11.21
N VAL A 68 4.65 5.69 -11.01
CA VAL A 68 5.56 6.09 -9.92
C VAL A 68 4.92 5.87 -8.55
N LEU A 69 3.65 6.26 -8.38
CA LEU A 69 2.90 6.08 -7.14
C LEU A 69 2.88 4.62 -6.69
N THR A 70 2.64 3.73 -7.65
CA THR A 70 2.56 2.27 -7.40
C THR A 70 3.91 1.66 -6.99
N GLN A 71 5.02 2.38 -7.20
CA GLN A 71 6.36 2.04 -6.71
C GLN A 71 6.72 2.68 -5.36
N ALA A 72 5.87 3.54 -4.77
CA ALA A 72 6.13 4.15 -3.47
C ALA A 72 6.39 3.09 -2.39
N PRO A 73 7.33 3.28 -1.44
CA PRO A 73 7.52 2.35 -0.35
C PRO A 73 6.22 2.13 0.44
N HIS A 74 6.12 1.00 1.14
CA HIS A 74 4.87 0.57 1.77
C HIS A 74 4.25 1.68 2.65
N THR A 75 5.05 2.31 3.50
CA THR A 75 4.59 3.33 4.44
C THR A 75 3.90 4.49 3.73
N GLU A 76 4.46 4.99 2.64
CA GLU A 76 3.94 6.12 1.87
C GLU A 76 2.71 5.72 1.07
N LEU A 77 2.71 4.53 0.46
CA LEU A 77 1.55 4.01 -0.26
C LEU A 77 0.36 3.77 0.68
N ALA A 78 0.61 3.23 1.88
CA ALA A 78 -0.40 3.04 2.91
C ALA A 78 -0.98 4.37 3.41
N ARG A 79 -0.14 5.39 3.64
CA ARG A 79 -0.61 6.73 4.03
C ARG A 79 -1.48 7.38 2.96
N TYR A 80 -1.11 7.24 1.68
CA TYR A 80 -1.92 7.72 0.57
C TYR A 80 -3.29 7.01 0.53
N ARG A 81 -3.30 5.68 0.63
CA ARG A 81 -4.54 4.87 0.71
C ARG A 81 -5.43 5.28 1.88
N ASP A 82 -4.85 5.48 3.07
CA ASP A 82 -5.62 5.87 4.25
C ASP A 82 -6.22 7.28 4.12
N ALA A 83 -5.51 8.21 3.47
CA ALA A 83 -6.05 9.52 3.12
C ALA A 83 -7.20 9.41 2.10
N GLU A 84 -7.09 8.49 1.12
CA GLU A 84 -8.15 8.24 0.14
C GLU A 84 -9.42 7.70 0.83
N ILE A 85 -9.27 6.70 1.71
CA ILE A 85 -10.38 6.17 2.51
C ILE A 85 -11.03 7.29 3.32
N ALA A 86 -10.23 8.11 4.00
CA ALA A 86 -10.72 9.19 4.83
C ALA A 86 -11.49 10.27 4.04
N LEU A 87 -11.12 10.53 2.78
CA LEU A 87 -11.87 11.38 1.86
C LEU A 87 -13.20 10.73 1.47
N VAL A 88 -13.19 9.47 1.02
CA VAL A 88 -14.40 8.76 0.57
C VAL A 88 -15.41 8.60 1.71
N GLU A 89 -14.95 8.33 2.94
CA GLU A 89 -15.81 8.31 4.13
C GLU A 89 -16.50 9.66 4.35
N ARG A 90 -15.78 10.77 4.16
CA ARG A 90 -16.37 12.10 4.28
C ARG A 90 -17.41 12.34 3.18
N LEU A 91 -17.05 12.06 1.93
CA LEU A 91 -17.95 12.22 0.78
C LEU A 91 -19.22 11.38 0.94
N GLN A 92 -19.13 10.16 1.43
CA GLN A 92 -20.31 9.32 1.70
C GLN A 92 -21.32 10.01 2.62
N THR A 93 -20.83 10.75 3.63
CA THR A 93 -21.71 11.47 4.57
C THR A 93 -22.15 12.85 4.07
N ALA A 94 -21.35 13.50 3.23
CA ALA A 94 -21.59 14.88 2.79
C ALA A 94 -22.36 14.96 1.47
N SER A 95 -21.97 14.14 0.47
CA SER A 95 -22.52 14.13 -0.88
C SER A 95 -22.35 12.76 -1.52
N ILE A 96 -23.43 11.97 -1.56
CA ILE A 96 -23.44 10.66 -2.24
C ILE A 96 -23.09 10.77 -3.73
N PRO A 97 -23.56 11.78 -4.50
CA PRO A 97 -23.15 11.97 -5.88
C PRO A 97 -21.63 12.18 -6.03
N ASP A 98 -21.02 13.02 -5.20
CA ASP A 98 -19.58 13.30 -5.27
C ASP A 98 -18.76 12.07 -4.86
N CYS A 99 -19.23 11.34 -3.82
CA CYS A 99 -18.62 10.07 -3.44
C CYS A 99 -18.64 9.08 -4.61
N ALA A 100 -19.80 8.94 -5.27
CA ALA A 100 -20.00 8.03 -6.38
C ALA A 100 -19.08 8.37 -7.57
N SER A 101 -19.09 9.62 -8.03
CA SER A 101 -18.19 10.09 -9.10
C SER A 101 -16.71 9.90 -8.72
N TYR A 102 -16.33 10.20 -7.48
CA TYR A 102 -14.95 10.03 -7.04
C TYR A 102 -14.48 8.56 -7.11
N VAL A 103 -15.28 7.60 -6.64
CA VAL A 103 -14.88 6.18 -6.62
C VAL A 103 -14.98 5.48 -7.99
N THR A 104 -15.77 6.00 -8.93
CA THR A 104 -15.91 5.43 -10.28
C THR A 104 -15.01 6.10 -11.31
N GLU A 105 -14.94 7.43 -11.31
CA GLU A 105 -14.28 8.22 -12.35
C GLU A 105 -12.88 8.68 -11.92
N ARG A 106 -12.65 8.85 -10.61
CA ARG A 106 -11.42 9.44 -10.05
C ARG A 106 -10.99 10.69 -10.83
N PRO A 107 -11.84 11.74 -10.87
CA PRO A 107 -11.57 12.95 -11.65
C PRO A 107 -10.22 13.55 -11.26
N SER A 108 -9.52 14.09 -12.26
CA SER A 108 -8.19 14.67 -12.06
C SER A 108 -8.20 15.95 -11.22
N ASP A 109 -9.34 16.63 -11.17
CA ASP A 109 -9.55 17.87 -10.40
C ASP A 109 -10.99 17.91 -9.86
N PRO A 110 -11.28 17.16 -8.79
CA PRO A 110 -12.61 17.18 -8.18
C PRO A 110 -12.84 18.47 -7.41
N ILE A 111 -14.04 19.03 -7.56
CA ILE A 111 -14.52 20.16 -6.77
C ILE A 111 -15.67 19.66 -5.90
N PHE A 112 -15.53 19.81 -4.58
CA PHE A 112 -16.55 19.41 -3.62
C PHE A 112 -17.14 20.64 -2.93
N GLU A 113 -18.46 20.64 -2.70
CA GLU A 113 -19.12 21.72 -1.96
C GLU A 113 -18.82 21.68 -0.46
N ASP A 114 -18.54 20.49 0.08
CA ASP A 114 -18.25 20.29 1.49
C ASP A 114 -16.80 20.69 1.85
N ALA A 115 -16.65 21.70 2.72
CA ALA A 115 -15.35 22.24 3.08
C ALA A 115 -14.39 21.23 3.73
N GLU A 116 -14.93 20.27 4.51
CA GLU A 116 -14.11 19.22 5.13
C GLU A 116 -13.69 18.15 4.09
N ALA A 117 -14.51 17.85 3.09
CA ALA A 117 -14.14 17.03 1.96
C ALA A 117 -13.04 17.71 1.13
N THR A 118 -13.14 19.01 0.87
CA THR A 118 -12.09 19.79 0.18
C THR A 118 -10.77 19.76 0.95
N LYS A 119 -10.80 19.96 2.27
CA LYS A 119 -9.61 19.83 3.12
C LYS A 119 -8.99 18.43 3.06
N ARG A 120 -9.81 17.38 3.01
CA ARG A 120 -9.33 15.99 2.87
C ARG A 120 -8.75 15.71 1.49
N LEU A 121 -9.31 16.32 0.45
CA LEU A 121 -8.76 16.27 -0.89
C LEU A 121 -7.37 16.91 -0.94
N GLU A 122 -7.19 18.09 -0.32
CA GLU A 122 -5.88 18.74 -0.21
C GLU A 122 -4.87 17.87 0.55
N ALA A 123 -5.30 17.25 1.66
CA ALA A 123 -4.46 16.32 2.42
C ALA A 123 -4.09 15.07 1.59
N LEU A 124 -5.02 14.53 0.83
CA LEU A 124 -4.79 13.42 -0.10
C LEU A 124 -3.79 13.82 -1.19
N GLN A 125 -3.95 14.98 -1.81
CA GLN A 125 -3.02 15.50 -2.82
C GLN A 125 -1.62 15.72 -2.24
N ALA A 126 -1.51 16.13 -0.97
CA ALA A 126 -0.21 16.20 -0.28
C ALA A 126 0.41 14.81 -0.10
N GLN A 127 -0.35 13.81 0.34
CA GLN A 127 0.13 12.42 0.43
C GLN A 127 0.50 11.84 -0.92
N TYR A 128 -0.25 12.18 -1.97
CA TYR A 128 0.06 11.78 -3.34
C TYR A 128 1.44 12.28 -3.76
N ARG A 129 1.73 13.58 -3.57
CA ARG A 129 3.05 14.15 -3.90
C ARG A 129 4.19 13.48 -3.12
N ILE A 130 3.98 13.20 -1.83
CA ILE A 130 4.96 12.48 -1.00
C ILE A 130 5.21 11.07 -1.53
N ALA A 131 4.15 10.32 -1.84
CA ALA A 131 4.25 8.97 -2.33
C ALA A 131 4.91 8.91 -3.72
N ILE A 132 4.60 9.85 -4.61
CA ILE A 132 5.27 10.00 -5.92
C ILE A 132 6.77 10.24 -5.74
N ALA A 133 7.16 11.21 -4.90
CA ALA A 133 8.57 11.48 -4.65
C ALA A 133 9.28 10.24 -4.09
N ALA A 134 8.67 9.57 -3.11
CA ALA A 134 9.24 8.35 -2.53
C ALA A 134 9.31 7.18 -3.53
N GLY A 135 8.33 7.04 -4.45
CA GLY A 135 8.36 6.02 -5.50
C GLY A 135 9.44 6.28 -6.56
N HIS A 136 9.80 7.55 -6.79
CA HIS A 136 10.93 7.93 -7.63
C HIS A 136 12.27 7.70 -6.93
N ASP A 137 12.41 8.17 -5.68
CA ASP A 137 13.69 8.19 -4.96
C ASP A 137 14.03 6.81 -4.34
N HIS A 138 13.02 6.07 -3.91
CA HIS A 138 13.13 4.80 -3.20
C HIS A 138 12.10 3.77 -3.72
N PRO A 139 12.16 3.38 -4.99
CA PRO A 139 11.17 2.47 -5.57
C PRO A 139 11.19 1.11 -4.87
N ALA A 140 10.00 0.61 -4.52
CA ALA A 140 9.81 -0.71 -3.91
C ALA A 140 10.08 -1.89 -4.85
N GLN A 141 10.33 -1.64 -6.14
CA GLN A 141 10.57 -2.63 -7.19
C GLN A 141 9.43 -3.67 -7.33
N ARG A 142 8.19 -3.24 -7.07
CA ARG A 142 7.02 -4.12 -7.19
C ARG A 142 6.87 -4.58 -8.65
N ARG A 143 6.58 -5.87 -8.83
CA ARG A 143 6.13 -6.38 -10.13
C ARG A 143 4.66 -6.03 -10.27
N PHE A 144 4.30 -5.49 -11.43
CA PHE A 144 2.91 -5.22 -11.77
C PHE A 144 2.36 -6.35 -12.62
N GLY A 145 1.17 -6.82 -12.28
CA GLY A 145 0.46 -7.88 -12.99
C GLY A 145 -1.02 -7.87 -12.65
N ALA A 146 -1.76 -8.78 -13.30
CA ALA A 146 -3.12 -9.08 -12.86
C ALA A 146 -3.06 -9.60 -11.42
N VAL A 147 -4.01 -9.17 -10.59
CA VAL A 147 -4.20 -9.78 -9.27
C VAL A 147 -4.82 -11.15 -9.50
N ASP A 148 -4.03 -12.21 -9.31
CA ASP A 148 -4.46 -13.58 -9.56
C ASP A 148 -4.24 -14.51 -8.36
N GLY A 149 -4.88 -15.68 -8.43
CA GLY A 149 -4.72 -16.75 -7.48
C GLY A 149 -4.93 -16.30 -6.02
N PRO A 150 -3.92 -16.51 -5.13
CA PRO A 150 -4.06 -16.22 -3.70
C PRO A 150 -4.40 -14.77 -3.35
N ASP A 151 -3.84 -13.79 -4.07
CA ASP A 151 -4.05 -12.37 -3.74
C ASP A 151 -5.47 -11.93 -4.09
N ALA A 152 -6.00 -12.42 -5.23
CA ALA A 152 -7.39 -12.19 -5.63
C ALA A 152 -8.36 -12.80 -4.63
N THR A 153 -8.11 -14.05 -4.22
CA THR A 153 -8.94 -14.74 -3.22
C THR A 153 -8.92 -14.01 -1.88
N ALA A 154 -7.74 -13.60 -1.40
CA ALA A 154 -7.61 -12.84 -0.16
C ALA A 154 -8.35 -11.50 -0.23
N PHE A 155 -8.34 -10.84 -1.39
CA PHE A 155 -9.05 -9.58 -1.58
C PHE A 155 -10.57 -9.77 -1.62
N ASP A 156 -11.06 -10.80 -2.29
CA ASP A 156 -12.49 -11.17 -2.27
C ASP A 156 -12.95 -11.48 -0.85
N GLU A 157 -12.20 -12.28 -0.09
CA GLU A 157 -12.49 -12.58 1.32
C GLU A 157 -12.50 -11.31 2.19
N ALA A 158 -11.55 -10.38 1.96
CA ALA A 158 -11.52 -9.10 2.65
C ALA A 158 -12.74 -8.22 2.32
N MET A 159 -13.20 -8.21 1.06
CA MET A 159 -14.40 -7.48 0.64
C MET A 159 -15.68 -8.09 1.24
N LEU A 160 -15.78 -9.42 1.30
CA LEU A 160 -16.87 -10.09 2.01
C LEU A 160 -16.87 -9.72 3.50
N ALA A 161 -15.71 -9.63 4.13
CA ALA A 161 -15.56 -9.22 5.53
C ALA A 161 -15.92 -7.74 5.79
N GLU A 162 -15.88 -6.89 4.76
CA GLU A 162 -16.43 -5.52 4.75
C GLU A 162 -17.95 -5.48 4.48
N GLY A 163 -18.60 -6.64 4.35
CA GLY A 163 -20.04 -6.74 4.14
C GLY A 163 -20.46 -6.55 2.69
N MET A 164 -19.60 -6.89 1.73
CA MET A 164 -20.06 -7.19 0.37
C MET A 164 -20.70 -8.58 0.33
N SER A 165 -21.67 -8.75 -0.56
CA SER A 165 -22.22 -10.07 -0.91
C SER A 165 -21.52 -10.67 -2.12
N ASP A 166 -21.66 -11.97 -2.37
CA ASP A 166 -21.16 -12.61 -3.60
C ASP A 166 -21.73 -11.93 -4.86
N ARG A 167 -22.97 -11.45 -4.77
CA ARG A 167 -23.60 -10.67 -5.84
C ARG A 167 -22.85 -9.36 -6.07
N ASP A 168 -22.47 -8.65 -5.02
CA ASP A 168 -21.71 -7.41 -5.15
C ASP A 168 -20.36 -7.66 -5.83
N LEU A 169 -19.65 -8.72 -5.42
CA LEU A 169 -18.38 -9.11 -6.04
C LEU A 169 -18.54 -9.38 -7.55
N ALA A 170 -19.56 -10.15 -7.93
CA ALA A 170 -19.85 -10.46 -9.33
C ALA A 170 -20.16 -9.23 -10.21
N PHE A 171 -20.58 -8.12 -9.60
CA PHE A 171 -20.91 -6.88 -10.31
C PHE A 171 -19.94 -5.72 -10.04
N LEU A 172 -18.84 -5.95 -9.31
CA LEU A 172 -17.91 -4.88 -8.91
C LEU A 172 -17.26 -4.18 -10.12
N ASN A 173 -17.07 -4.88 -11.23
CA ASN A 173 -16.55 -4.31 -12.48
C ASN A 173 -17.62 -3.55 -13.30
N ARG A 174 -18.84 -3.43 -12.79
CA ARG A 174 -19.98 -2.72 -13.41
C ARG A 174 -20.64 -1.73 -12.45
N ILE A 175 -19.86 -1.21 -11.51
CA ILE A 175 -20.38 -0.27 -10.50
C ILE A 175 -20.90 1.01 -11.13
N ASP A 176 -20.33 1.44 -12.25
CA ASP A 176 -20.73 2.60 -13.05
C ASP A 176 -22.21 2.58 -13.48
N GLY A 177 -22.80 1.38 -13.67
CA GLY A 177 -24.22 1.22 -13.98
C GLY A 177 -25.17 1.18 -12.77
N MET A 178 -24.65 1.26 -11.55
CA MET A 178 -25.45 1.15 -10.31
C MET A 178 -25.95 2.52 -9.81
N PRO A 179 -26.96 2.57 -8.91
CA PRO A 179 -27.33 3.80 -8.25
C PRO A 179 -26.16 4.43 -7.49
N PRO A 180 -26.04 5.78 -7.41
CA PRO A 180 -24.90 6.45 -6.76
C PRO A 180 -24.61 6.00 -5.32
N ALA A 181 -25.66 5.75 -4.52
CA ALA A 181 -25.49 5.23 -3.18
C ALA A 181 -24.79 3.86 -3.14
N ARG A 182 -25.05 3.00 -4.14
CA ARG A 182 -24.39 1.70 -4.26
C ARG A 182 -22.96 1.83 -4.78
N GLN A 183 -22.71 2.71 -5.74
CA GLN A 183 -21.37 3.05 -6.21
C GLN A 183 -20.47 3.47 -5.05
N CYS A 184 -20.94 4.46 -4.27
CA CYS A 184 -20.23 4.97 -3.11
C CYS A 184 -20.00 3.88 -2.04
N ASP A 185 -21.03 3.11 -1.64
CA ASP A 185 -20.87 2.06 -0.62
C ASP A 185 -19.89 0.96 -1.07
N LEU A 186 -19.99 0.48 -2.31
CA LEU A 186 -19.10 -0.55 -2.82
C LEU A 186 -17.68 -0.04 -3.01
N GLY A 187 -17.50 1.17 -3.53
CA GLY A 187 -16.19 1.81 -3.65
C GLY A 187 -15.50 1.94 -2.30
N LEU A 188 -16.22 2.41 -1.27
CA LEU A 188 -15.67 2.53 0.08
C LEU A 188 -15.33 1.17 0.70
N LYS A 189 -16.20 0.16 0.58
CA LYS A 189 -15.92 -1.20 1.05
C LYS A 189 -14.70 -1.81 0.36
N ARG A 190 -14.54 -1.60 -0.95
CA ARG A 190 -13.36 -2.02 -1.72
C ARG A 190 -12.08 -1.40 -1.16
N LEU A 191 -12.10 -0.09 -0.87
CA LEU A 191 -10.95 0.59 -0.29
C LEU A 191 -10.64 0.12 1.14
N ARG A 192 -11.67 -0.07 1.99
CA ARG A 192 -11.50 -0.57 3.36
C ARG A 192 -10.98 -2.01 3.40
N ALA A 193 -11.40 -2.86 2.46
CA ALA A 193 -10.93 -4.24 2.36
C ALA A 193 -9.40 -4.33 2.23
N LEU A 194 -8.76 -3.36 1.57
CA LEU A 194 -7.30 -3.29 1.46
C LEU A 194 -6.58 -3.19 2.81
N ARG A 195 -7.22 -2.60 3.84
CA ARG A 195 -6.65 -2.50 5.20
C ARG A 195 -6.66 -3.83 5.94
N ARG A 196 -7.43 -4.81 5.48
CA ARG A 196 -7.52 -6.14 6.09
C ARG A 196 -6.51 -7.12 5.51
N LEU A 197 -5.89 -6.77 4.39
CA LEU A 197 -4.91 -7.61 3.72
C LEU A 197 -3.54 -7.54 4.42
N PRO A 198 -2.74 -8.61 4.35
CA PRO A 198 -1.32 -8.54 4.66
C PRO A 198 -0.64 -7.45 3.85
N GLU A 199 0.34 -6.79 4.43
CA GLU A 199 1.02 -5.62 3.88
C GLU A 199 1.36 -5.72 2.39
N ALA A 200 2.13 -6.75 2.03
CA ALA A 200 2.59 -6.97 0.66
C ALA A 200 1.43 -7.27 -0.31
N VAL A 201 0.39 -7.97 0.15
CA VAL A 201 -0.80 -8.29 -0.66
C VAL A 201 -1.64 -7.03 -0.88
N GLY A 202 -1.88 -6.25 0.19
CA GLY A 202 -2.62 -5.00 0.10
C GLY A 202 -1.96 -3.97 -0.81
N ASP A 203 -0.62 -3.88 -0.77
CA ASP A 203 0.15 -3.04 -1.68
C ASP A 203 0.06 -3.50 -3.13
N HIS A 204 0.20 -4.80 -3.39
CA HIS A 204 0.09 -5.35 -4.74
C HIS A 204 -1.31 -5.11 -5.32
N VAL A 205 -2.36 -5.45 -4.57
CA VAL A 205 -3.75 -5.23 -4.99
C VAL A 205 -4.02 -3.74 -5.24
N TYR A 206 -3.62 -2.87 -4.31
CA TYR A 206 -3.86 -1.43 -4.46
C TYR A 206 -3.09 -0.83 -5.64
N ALA A 207 -1.85 -1.27 -5.88
CA ALA A 207 -1.10 -0.88 -7.04
C ALA A 207 -1.81 -1.29 -8.34
N SER A 208 -2.31 -2.52 -8.42
CA SER A 208 -3.08 -3.00 -9.58
C SER A 208 -4.40 -2.24 -9.78
N LEU A 209 -5.06 -1.83 -8.71
CA LEU A 209 -6.25 -0.96 -8.76
C LEU A 209 -5.96 0.40 -9.38
N LEU A 210 -4.85 1.04 -8.99
CA LEU A 210 -4.44 2.34 -9.52
C LEU A 210 -4.09 2.27 -11.02
N MET A 211 -3.59 1.12 -11.46
CA MET A 211 -3.24 0.85 -12.86
C MET A 211 -4.41 0.39 -13.74
N GLY A 212 -5.56 0.02 -13.14
CA GLY A 212 -6.72 -0.52 -13.86
C GLY A 212 -6.56 -1.99 -14.29
N ASN A 213 -5.78 -2.77 -13.55
CA ASN A 213 -5.45 -4.17 -13.86
C ASN A 213 -6.23 -5.20 -13.00
N ILE A 214 -7.49 -4.89 -12.65
CA ILE A 214 -8.41 -5.77 -11.88
C ILE A 214 -9.73 -5.91 -12.64
#